data_AF-A0A0F9E1C7-F1
#
_entry.id   AF-A0A0F9E1C7-F1
#
_cell.length_a   1.000
_cell.length_b   1.000
_cell.length_c   1.000
_cell.angle_alpha   90.00
_cell.angle_beta   90.00
_cell.angle_gamma   90.00
#
_symmetry.space_group_name_H-M   'P 1'
#
loop_
_entity.id
_entity.type
_entity.pdbx_description
1 polymer ?
#
loop_
_entity_poly.entity_id
_entity_poly.type
_entity_poly.pdbx_seq_one_letter_code
_entity_poly.pdbx_strand_id
1 'polypeptide(L)' 'MGEREARQVHRQERCFYCTEPVDWDTCVRDGGTNYCSHACKQAANDDYDLYVTDGDLDYGA' A
#
# COMPACT_ATOMS: atom_id res chain seq x y z
N MET A 1 -27.80 -8.95 -30.74
CA MET A 1 -26.38 -8.61 -30.63
C MET A 1 -26.12 -8.37 -29.15
N GLY A 2 -25.46 -9.32 -28.48
CA GLY A 2 -25.30 -9.33 -27.03
C GLY A 2 -24.21 -8.34 -26.61
N GLU A 3 -24.63 -7.38 -25.80
CA GLU A 3 -23.79 -6.50 -25.00
C GLU A 3 -22.66 -7.29 -24.32
N ARG A 4 -21.43 -6.94 -24.70
CA ARG A 4 -20.21 -7.45 -24.08
C ARG A 4 -20.16 -6.88 -22.67
N GLU A 5 -20.60 -7.67 -21.71
CA GLU A 5 -20.29 -7.50 -20.29
C GLU A 5 -18.76 -7.38 -20.18
N ALA A 6 -18.28 -6.14 -20.08
CA ALA A 6 -16.97 -5.86 -19.54
C ALA A 6 -17.05 -6.30 -18.08
N ARG A 7 -16.82 -7.59 -17.83
CA ARG A 7 -16.53 -8.14 -16.52
C ARG A 7 -15.19 -7.53 -16.13
N GLN A 8 -15.27 -6.28 -15.67
CA GLN A 8 -14.19 -5.57 -15.03
C GLN A 8 -13.96 -6.39 -13.76
N VAL A 9 -13.03 -7.34 -13.86
CA VAL A 9 -12.54 -8.07 -12.71
C VAL A 9 -11.94 -6.97 -11.86
N HIS A 10 -12.70 -6.47 -10.89
CA HIS A 10 -12.18 -5.61 -9.84
C HIS A 10 -11.13 -6.48 -9.16
N ARG A 11 -9.88 -6.36 -9.62
CA ARG A 11 -8.73 -6.94 -8.97
C ARG A 11 -8.83 -6.38 -7.56
N GLN A 12 -9.20 -7.23 -6.60
CA GLN A 12 -9.34 -6.80 -5.22
C GLN A 12 -8.01 -6.19 -4.85
N GLU A 13 -8.01 -4.87 -4.68
CA GLU A 13 -6.82 -4.20 -4.21
C GLU A 13 -6.62 -4.63 -2.76
N ARG A 14 -5.36 -4.86 -2.43
CA ARG A 14 -4.96 -5.36 -1.12
C ARG A 14 -4.16 -4.25 -0.45
N CYS A 15 -4.30 -4.15 0.86
CA CYS A 15 -3.53 -3.24 1.67
C CYS A 15 -2.05 -3.55 1.47
N PHE A 16 -1.26 -2.53 1.17
CA PHE A 16 0.16 -2.72 0.92
C PHE A 16 0.92 -3.30 2.13
N TYR A 17 0.48 -2.94 3.35
CA TYR A 17 1.13 -3.38 4.57
C TYR A 17 0.67 -4.77 5.02
N CYS A 18 -0.62 -4.95 5.33
CA CYS A 18 -1.12 -6.20 5.91
C CYS A 18 -1.68 -7.19 4.87
N THR A 19 -1.73 -6.81 3.59
CA THR A 19 -2.28 -7.62 2.48
C THR A 19 -3.78 -7.94 2.59
N GLU A 20 -4.50 -7.39 3.56
CA GLU A 20 -5.95 -7.57 3.65
C GLU A 20 -6.67 -6.84 2.49
N PRO A 21 -7.87 -7.30 2.08
CA PRO A 21 -8.66 -6.60 1.08
C PRO A 21 -8.92 -5.15 1.50
N VAL A 22 -8.77 -4.20 0.57
CA VAL A 22 -9.17 -2.81 0.82
C VAL A 22 -10.50 -2.50 0.16
N ASP A 23 -11.33 -1.76 0.87
CA ASP A 23 -12.52 -1.14 0.31
C ASP A 23 -12.13 0.18 -0.35
N TRP A 24 -12.43 0.35 -1.63
CA TRP A 24 -11.98 1.49 -2.43
C TRP A 24 -12.60 2.83 -2.04
N ASP A 25 -13.78 2.81 -1.41
CA ASP A 25 -14.50 4.01 -0.99
C ASP A 25 -13.90 4.57 0.30
N THR A 26 -13.38 3.68 1.14
CA THR A 26 -12.88 4.00 2.48
C THR A 26 -11.37 3.80 2.66
N CYS A 27 -10.64 3.34 1.64
CA CYS A 27 -9.21 3.12 1.74
C CYS A 27 -8.42 4.43 1.86
N VAL A 28 -7.28 4.33 2.55
CA VAL A 28 -6.29 5.40 2.60
C VAL A 28 -5.36 5.25 1.42
N ARG A 29 -5.16 6.32 0.64
CA ARG A 29 -4.34 6.32 -0.57
C ARG A 29 -3.14 7.23 -0.38
N ASP A 30 -1.95 6.73 -0.70
CA ASP A 30 -0.70 7.50 -0.62
C ASP A 30 0.26 7.07 -1.73
N GLY A 31 0.73 7.99 -2.57
CA GLY A 31 1.77 7.70 -3.57
C GLY A 31 1.43 6.63 -4.63
N GLY A 32 0.16 6.29 -4.84
CA GLY A 32 -0.25 5.18 -5.72
C GLY A 32 -0.45 3.85 -5.00
N THR A 33 -0.27 3.85 -3.68
CA THR A 33 -0.43 2.72 -2.78
C THR A 33 -1.76 2.83 -2.01
N ASN A 34 -2.39 1.70 -1.73
CA ASN A 34 -3.65 1.64 -0.98
C ASN A 34 -3.46 0.91 0.36
N TYR A 35 -4.05 1.47 1.41
CA TYR A 35 -3.99 0.96 2.78
C TYR A 35 -5.41 0.80 3.34
N CYS A 36 -5.64 -0.28 4.09
CA CYS A 36 -6.94 -0.53 4.72
C CYS A 36 -7.23 0.40 5.91
N SER A 37 -6.21 1.08 6.43
CA SER A 37 -6.34 2.02 7.55
C SER A 37 -5.16 2.98 7.62
N HIS A 38 -5.35 4.11 8.33
CA HIS A 38 -4.26 5.03 8.67
C HIS A 38 -3.16 4.36 9.49
N ALA A 39 -3.51 3.40 10.36
CA ALA A 39 -2.53 2.64 11.14
C ALA A 39 -1.60 1.82 10.25
N CYS A 40 -2.14 1.15 9.21
CA CYS A 40 -1.34 0.42 8.24
C CYS A 40 -0.44 1.33 7.39
N LYS A 41 -0.91 2.54 7.06
CA LYS A 41 -0.07 3.55 6.38
C LYS A 41 1.09 3.99 7.29
N GLN A 42 0.80 4.34 8.54
CA GLN A 42 1.81 4.81 9.48
C GLN A 42 2.86 3.72 9.73
N ALA A 43 2.44 2.48 9.97
CA ALA A 43 3.35 1.36 10.16
C ALA A 43 4.24 1.10 8.92
N ALA A 44 3.69 1.25 7.70
CA ALA A 44 4.50 1.15 6.49
C ALA A 44 5.52 2.28 6.35
N ASN A 45 5.18 3.50 6.77
CA ASN A 45 6.11 4.64 6.78
C ASN A 45 7.19 4.47 7.84
N ASP A 46 6.82 4.04 9.05
CA ASP A 46 7.76 3.82 10.15
C ASP A 46 8.76 2.69 9.80
N ASP A 47 8.30 1.62 9.16
CA ASP A 47 9.16 0.54 8.67
C ASP A 47 10.07 1.02 7.53
N TYR A 48 9.56 1.88 6.63
CA TYR A 48 10.38 2.49 5.58
C TYR A 48 11.48 3.40 6.16
N ASP A 49 11.18 4.15 7.22
CA ASP A 49 12.15 5.02 7.91
C ASP A 49 13.25 4.22 8.62
N LEU A 50 12.93 3.03 9.13
CA LEU A 50 13.92 2.08 9.67
C LEU A 50 14.93 1.61 8.60
N TYR A 51 14.51 1.48 7.33
CA TYR A 51 15.43 1.14 6.24
C TYR A 51 16.27 2.33 5.73
N VAL A 52 15.82 3.56 5.98
CA VAL A 52 16.57 4.77 5.59
C VAL A 52 17.62 5.13 6.63
N THR A 53 17.43 4.75 7.91
CA THR A 53 18.35 5.10 9.00
C THR A 53 19.53 4.14 9.20
N ASP A 54 19.51 2.93 8.64
CA ASP A 54 20.67 2.00 8.70
C ASP A 54 21.68 2.20 7.56
N GLY A 55 21.45 3.18 6.67
CA GLY A 55 22.33 3.49 5.53
C GLY A 55 23.44 4.52 5.80
N ASP A 56 23.48 5.14 6.97
CA ASP A 56 24.37 6.27 7.30
C ASP A 56 25.13 6.08 8.63
N LEU A 57 25.54 4.85 8.95
CA LEU A 57 26.50 4.61 10.03
C LEU A 57 27.75 3.87 9.53
N ASP A 58 28.71 4.71 9.15
CA ASP A 58 30.16 4.49 9.22
C ASP A 58 30.80 3.47 8.25
N TYR A 59 31.09 3.94 7.03
CA TYR A 59 32.25 3.45 6.28
C TYR A 59 33.36 4.51 6.31
N GLY A 60 34.01 4.64 7.47
CA GLY A 60 35.37 5.17 7.56
C GLY A 60 35.51 6.59 8.11
N ALA A 61 35.96 6.67 9.36
CA ALA A 61 36.96 7.65 9.79
C ALA A 61 37.90 7.03 10.84
#